data_AF-A0A5J5G8W6-F1
#
_entry.id   AF-A0A5J5G8W6-F1
#
_cell.length_a   1.000
_cell.length_b   1.000
_cell.length_c   1.000
_cell.angle_alpha   90.00
_cell.angle_beta   90.00
_cell.angle_gamma   90.00
#
_symmetry.space_group_name_H-M   'P 1'
#
loop_
_entity.id
_entity.type
_entity.pdbx_description
1 polymer ?
#
loop_
_entity_poly.entity_id
_entity_poly.type
_entity_poly.pdbx_seq_one_letter_code
_entity_poly.pdbx_strand_id
1 'polypeptide(L)'
;MNLVTLMLALQSFLQSRLSEEGALVPAVYIGDAPGEETARPVLLIRPHKGHSDEEEATARIRLEISSDAPGEAGYADMMNLLERVRVLLLRERTLERRFRLDANWKWSVHRRRSDSRWVARVTTSWTYPQIRQEAAIHE
;
A
#
# COMPACT_ATOMS: atom_id res chain seq x y z
N MET A 1 14.74 -2.19 -12.60
CA MET A 1 13.91 -1.84 -11.42
C MET A 1 12.55 -2.51 -11.57
N ASN A 2 11.88 -2.92 -10.50
CA ASN A 2 10.65 -3.72 -10.62
C ASN A 2 9.60 -3.43 -9.53
N LEU A 3 8.42 -4.03 -9.71
CA LEU A 3 7.27 -3.97 -8.81
C LEU A 3 7.60 -4.34 -7.35
N VAL A 4 8.50 -5.29 -7.13
CA VAL A 4 8.89 -5.70 -5.77
C VAL A 4 9.60 -4.56 -5.04
N THR A 5 10.48 -3.84 -5.73
CA THR A 5 11.16 -2.67 -5.16
C THR A 5 10.18 -1.57 -4.76
N LEU A 6 9.13 -1.32 -5.56
CA LEU A 6 8.06 -0.40 -5.20
C LEU A 6 7.34 -0.83 -3.91
N MET A 7 6.99 -2.11 -3.79
CA MET A 7 6.30 -2.61 -2.60
C MET A 7 7.16 -2.52 -1.34
N LEU A 8 8.46 -2.80 -1.45
CA LEU A 8 9.42 -2.63 -0.35
C LEU A 8 9.56 -1.16 0.06
N ALA A 9 9.66 -0.24 -0.91
CA ALA A 9 9.71 1.19 -0.64
C ALA A 9 8.43 1.66 0.09
N LEU A 10 7.26 1.18 -0.35
CA LEU A 10 5.99 1.45 0.32
C LEU A 10 5.94 0.90 1.74
N GLN A 11 6.37 -0.34 1.95
CA GLN A 11 6.40 -0.96 3.27
C GLN A 11 7.29 -0.16 4.22
N SER A 12 8.53 0.12 3.80
CA SER A 12 9.49 0.89 4.59
C SER A 12 8.96 2.28 4.94
N PHE A 13 8.43 3.00 3.94
CA PHE A 13 7.85 4.34 4.13
C PHE A 13 6.69 4.32 5.14
N LEU A 14 5.71 3.44 4.93
CA LEU A 14 4.52 3.39 5.79
C LEU A 14 4.86 2.92 7.21
N GLN A 15 5.72 1.90 7.34
CA GLN A 15 6.15 1.40 8.64
C GLN A 15 6.89 2.47 9.46
N SER A 16 7.77 3.26 8.81
CA SER A 16 8.51 4.34 9.46
C SER A 16 7.62 5.52 9.84
N ARG A 17 6.74 5.96 8.93
CA ARG A 17 5.93 7.17 9.17
C ARG A 17 4.79 6.94 10.15
N LEU A 18 4.18 5.76 10.12
CA LEU A 18 3.06 5.46 11.01
C LEU A 18 3.50 5.23 12.46
N SER A 19 4.77 4.88 12.71
CA SER A 19 5.32 4.71 14.06
C SER A 19 5.70 6.05 14.73
N GLU A 20 6.01 7.08 13.95
CA GLU A 20 6.36 8.43 14.45
C GLU A 20 5.17 9.15 15.12
N GLU A 21 3.93 8.81 14.77
CA GLU A 21 2.73 9.56 15.18
C GLU A 21 2.06 9.07 16.50
N GLY A 22 2.62 8.08 17.20
CA GLY A 22 2.21 7.66 18.56
C GLY A 22 0.81 7.03 18.73
N ALA A 23 -0.08 7.15 17.76
CA ALA A 23 -1.38 6.44 17.71
C ALA A 23 -1.21 4.96 17.30
N LEU A 24 -2.31 4.17 17.28
CA LEU A 24 -2.34 2.77 16.82
C LEU A 24 -1.38 2.56 15.63
N VAL A 25 -0.25 1.88 15.87
CA VAL A 25 0.79 1.63 14.86
C VAL A 25 0.48 0.27 14.23
N PRO A 26 0.10 0.21 12.94
CA PRO A 26 -0.11 -1.08 12.31
C PRO A 26 1.20 -1.77 12.00
N ALA A 27 1.16 -3.09 12.00
CA ALA A 27 2.16 -3.87 11.30
C ALA A 27 1.91 -3.80 9.79
N VAL A 28 2.96 -3.54 9.01
CA VAL A 28 2.88 -3.40 7.55
C VAL A 28 3.52 -4.61 6.86
N TYR A 29 2.75 -5.32 6.04
CA TYR A 29 3.21 -6.51 5.32
C TYR A 29 3.01 -6.39 3.82
N ILE A 30 3.86 -7.07 3.06
CA ILE A 30 3.68 -7.31 1.62
C ILE A 30 3.04 -8.67 1.44
N GLY A 31 2.00 -8.75 0.60
CA GLY A 31 1.26 -10.00 0.40
C GLY A 31 0.32 -10.28 1.56
N ASP A 32 0.68 -11.24 2.40
CA ASP A 32 -0.16 -11.73 3.50
C ASP A 32 0.50 -11.50 4.86
N ALA A 33 -0.33 -11.44 5.90
CA ALA A 33 0.16 -11.45 7.27
C ALA A 33 0.76 -12.83 7.61
N PRO A 34 1.78 -12.91 8.48
CA PRO A 34 2.49 -14.15 8.78
C PRO A 34 1.66 -15.22 9.51
N GLY A 35 0.47 -14.87 10.01
CA GLY A 35 -0.46 -15.81 10.65
C GLY A 35 -1.63 -15.13 11.34
N GLU A 36 -2.53 -15.92 11.92
CA GLU A 36 -3.71 -15.41 12.64
C GLU A 36 -3.35 -14.65 13.92
N GLU A 37 -2.21 -14.96 14.55
CA GLU A 37 -1.69 -14.28 15.74
C GLU A 37 -1.04 -12.92 15.47
N THR A 38 -1.08 -12.44 14.21
CA THR A 38 -0.51 -11.14 13.88
C THR A 38 -1.24 -10.04 14.64
N ALA A 39 -0.51 -9.33 15.50
CA ALA A 39 -1.03 -8.19 16.24
C ALA A 39 -1.60 -7.14 15.27
N ARG A 40 -2.83 -6.72 15.53
CA ARG A 40 -3.57 -5.77 14.70
C ARG A 40 -3.67 -4.41 15.39
N PRO A 41 -3.76 -3.31 14.62
CA PRO A 41 -4.15 -3.24 13.20
C PRO A 41 -3.06 -3.70 12.23
N VAL A 42 -3.47 -4.11 11.03
CA VAL A 42 -2.56 -4.56 9.97
C VAL A 42 -2.84 -3.79 8.68
N LEU A 43 -1.77 -3.43 7.97
CA LEU A 43 -1.80 -2.89 6.62
C LEU A 43 -1.09 -3.87 5.67
N LEU A 44 -1.82 -4.40 4.69
CA LEU A 44 -1.31 -5.29 3.67
C LEU A 44 -1.11 -4.55 2.35
N ILE A 45 0.05 -4.74 1.72
CA ILE A 45 0.43 -4.17 0.43
C ILE A 45 0.42 -5.29 -0.60
N ARG A 46 -0.46 -5.21 -1.60
CA ARG A 46 -0.59 -6.24 -2.64
C ARG A 46 -0.56 -5.62 -4.03
N PRO A 47 0.12 -6.24 -5.00
CA PRO A 47 -0.07 -5.85 -6.39
C PRO A 47 -1.48 -6.21 -6.84
N HIS A 48 -2.11 -5.36 -7.63
CA HIS A 48 -3.44 -5.62 -8.17
C HIS A 48 -3.42 -5.81 -9.69
N LYS A 49 -2.81 -4.88 -10.41
CA LYS A 49 -2.62 -4.90 -11.88
C LYS A 49 -1.36 -4.12 -12.22
N GLY A 50 -0.76 -4.37 -13.37
CA GLY A 50 0.34 -3.57 -13.88
C GLY A 50 0.37 -3.58 -15.40
N HIS A 51 1.03 -2.59 -15.97
CA HIS A 51 1.30 -2.46 -17.40
C HIS A 51 2.67 -1.82 -17.58
N SER A 52 3.40 -2.20 -18.61
CA SER A 52 4.66 -1.58 -18.99
C SER A 52 4.67 -1.41 -20.49
N ASP A 53 5.08 -0.24 -20.95
CA ASP A 53 5.49 0.03 -22.33
C ASP A 53 7.00 0.35 -22.35
N GLU A 54 7.51 0.90 -23.47
CA GLU A 54 8.93 1.25 -23.70
C GLU A 54 9.43 2.48 -22.92
N GLU A 55 8.53 3.28 -22.35
CA GLU A 55 8.86 4.55 -21.68
C GLU A 55 8.64 4.46 -20.18
N GLU A 56 7.50 3.92 -19.74
CA GLU A 56 7.12 3.85 -18.33
C GLU A 56 6.48 2.51 -17.95
N ALA A 57 6.68 2.15 -16.68
CA ALA A 57 5.96 1.05 -16.06
C ALA A 57 4.97 1.60 -15.03
N THR A 58 3.76 1.05 -15.05
CA THR A 58 2.66 1.40 -14.15
C THR A 58 2.22 0.20 -13.32
N ALA A 59 1.95 0.43 -12.04
CA ALA A 59 1.41 -0.58 -11.14
C ALA A 59 0.26 -0.03 -10.31
N ARG A 60 -0.85 -0.76 -10.28
CA ARG A 60 -1.91 -0.59 -9.30
C ARG A 60 -1.59 -1.45 -8.08
N ILE A 61 -1.40 -0.79 -6.95
CA ILE A 61 -1.20 -1.40 -5.65
C ILE A 61 -2.50 -1.30 -4.85
N ARG A 62 -2.89 -2.41 -4.24
CA ARG A 62 -3.99 -2.48 -3.29
C ARG A 62 -3.42 -2.45 -1.88
N LEU A 63 -3.90 -1.50 -1.08
CA LEU A 63 -3.66 -1.46 0.36
C LEU A 63 -4.91 -2.02 1.04
N GLU A 64 -4.74 -2.94 1.98
CA GLU A 64 -5.84 -3.49 2.78
C GLU A 64 -5.56 -3.25 4.25
N ILE A 65 -6.46 -2.53 4.92
CA ILE A 65 -6.33 -2.13 6.32
C ILE A 65 -7.42 -2.84 7.11
N SER A 66 -7.05 -3.42 8.24
CA SER A 66 -7.99 -4.07 9.15
C SER A 66 -7.63 -3.84 10.61
N SER A 67 -8.66 -3.71 11.45
CA SER A 67 -8.56 -3.65 12.92
C SER A 67 -9.25 -4.87 13.52
N ASP A 68 -8.80 -5.28 14.70
CA ASP A 68 -9.43 -6.33 15.50
C ASP A 68 -10.35 -5.79 16.60
N ALA A 69 -10.36 -4.48 16.83
CA ALA A 69 -11.31 -3.91 17.76
C ALA A 69 -12.74 -4.23 17.29
N PRO A 70 -13.63 -4.70 18.18
CA PRO A 70 -14.97 -5.09 17.79
C PRO A 70 -15.84 -3.88 17.47
N GLY A 71 -16.88 -4.09 16.66
CA GLY A 71 -17.96 -3.12 16.45
C GLY A 71 -17.51 -1.78 15.87
N GLU A 72 -17.98 -0.70 16.50
CA GLU A 72 -17.73 0.68 16.06
C GLU A 72 -16.30 1.14 16.32
N ALA A 73 -15.64 0.64 17.38
CA ALA A 73 -14.26 0.96 17.68
C ALA A 73 -13.33 0.48 16.55
N GLY A 74 -13.50 -0.76 16.08
CA GLY A 74 -12.72 -1.27 14.95
C GLY A 74 -12.97 -0.53 13.64
N TYR A 75 -14.21 -0.08 13.42
CA TYR A 75 -14.53 0.76 12.27
C TYR A 75 -13.77 2.10 12.35
N ALA A 76 -13.86 2.79 13.50
CA ALA A 76 -13.19 4.07 13.71
C ALA A 76 -11.66 3.94 13.61
N ASP A 77 -11.05 2.93 14.22
CA ASP A 77 -9.61 2.68 14.15
C ASP A 77 -9.14 2.46 12.71
N MET A 78 -9.86 1.62 11.97
CA MET A 78 -9.58 1.35 10.57
C MET A 78 -9.71 2.61 9.70
N MET A 79 -10.76 3.42 9.92
CA MET A 79 -10.97 4.67 9.19
C MET A 79 -9.90 5.72 9.51
N ASN A 80 -9.51 5.86 10.78
CA ASN A 80 -8.43 6.74 11.20
C ASN A 80 -7.11 6.33 10.54
N LEU A 81 -6.80 5.04 10.53
CA LEU A 81 -5.61 4.54 9.86
C LEU A 81 -5.65 4.75 8.35
N LEU A 82 -6.81 4.53 7.70
CA LEU A 82 -7.02 4.83 6.29
C LEU A 82 -6.69 6.28 5.94
N GLU A 83 -7.20 7.24 6.72
CA GLU A 83 -6.96 8.66 6.49
C GLU A 83 -5.49 9.05 6.73
N ARG A 84 -4.86 8.49 7.76
CA ARG A 84 -3.41 8.69 8.00
C ARG A 84 -2.58 8.23 6.82
N VAL A 85 -2.83 7.01 6.32
CA VAL A 85 -2.16 6.46 5.13
C VAL A 85 -2.40 7.36 3.91
N ARG A 86 -3.63 7.87 3.73
CA ARG A 86 -3.96 8.81 2.66
C ARG A 86 -3.12 10.08 2.73
N VAL A 87 -3.06 10.72 3.90
CA VAL A 87 -2.30 11.96 4.11
C VAL A 87 -0.81 11.73 3.85
N LEU A 88 -0.23 10.67 4.39
CA LEU A 88 1.19 10.34 4.22
C LEU A 88 1.55 10.15 2.74
N LEU A 89 0.79 9.31 2.02
CA LEU A 89 1.07 9.01 0.62
C LEU A 89 0.82 10.22 -0.30
N LEU A 90 -0.26 10.98 -0.09
CA LEU A 90 -0.56 12.14 -0.92
C LEU A 90 0.30 13.37 -0.61
N ARG A 91 0.96 13.42 0.55
CA ARG A 91 1.93 14.46 0.91
C ARG A 91 3.30 14.20 0.28
N GLU A 92 3.79 12.96 0.37
CA GLU A 92 5.09 12.60 -0.20
C GLU A 92 5.02 12.50 -1.74
N ARG A 93 3.98 11.83 -2.27
CA ARG A 93 3.70 11.52 -3.70
C ARG A 93 4.82 10.83 -4.49
N THR A 94 6.07 10.89 -4.03
CA THR A 94 7.21 10.29 -4.70
C THR A 94 8.04 9.54 -3.69
N LEU A 95 8.08 8.21 -3.79
CA LEU A 95 8.93 7.40 -2.91
C LEU A 95 10.30 7.21 -3.55
N GLU A 96 11.35 7.35 -2.73
CA GLU A 96 12.75 7.16 -3.11
C GLU A 96 13.14 7.94 -4.38
N ARG A 97 12.49 9.09 -4.61
CA ARG A 97 12.70 9.99 -5.76
C ARG A 97 12.40 9.34 -7.13
N ARG A 98 11.72 8.19 -7.17
CA ARG A 98 11.55 7.39 -8.40
C ARG A 98 10.17 6.78 -8.60
N PHE A 99 9.47 6.46 -7.53
CA PHE A 99 8.12 5.90 -7.60
C PHE A 99 7.11 7.00 -7.43
N ARG A 100 6.39 7.38 -8.48
CA ARG A 100 5.42 8.48 -8.44
C ARG A 100 4.02 7.94 -8.25
N LEU A 101 3.31 8.45 -7.25
CA LEU A 101 1.91 8.18 -6.98
C LEU A 101 1.02 9.07 -7.85
N ASP A 102 0.05 8.47 -8.51
CA ASP A 102 -1.07 9.18 -9.11
C ASP A 102 -2.03 9.69 -8.02
N ALA A 103 -2.52 10.92 -8.15
CA ALA A 103 -3.36 11.56 -7.14
C ALA A 103 -4.77 10.93 -7.01
N ASN A 104 -5.16 10.03 -7.91
CA ASN A 104 -6.43 9.34 -7.88
C ASN A 104 -6.49 8.33 -6.72
N TRP A 105 -7.12 8.76 -5.63
CA TRP A 105 -7.32 7.97 -4.43
C TRP A 105 -8.70 7.32 -4.42
N LYS A 106 -8.76 6.00 -4.57
CA LYS A 106 -10.01 5.23 -4.52
C LYS A 106 -9.99 4.27 -3.35
N TRP A 107 -11.01 4.33 -2.51
CA TRP A 107 -11.15 3.42 -1.37
C TRP A 107 -12.57 2.84 -1.28
N SER A 108 -12.68 1.72 -0.57
CA SER A 108 -13.94 1.07 -0.25
C SER A 108 -13.84 0.41 1.12
N VAL A 109 -14.94 0.36 1.84
CA VAL A 109 -15.02 -0.33 3.13
C VAL A 109 -16.05 -1.44 3.01
N HIS A 110 -15.73 -2.60 3.58
CA HIS A 110 -16.65 -3.72 3.64
C HIS A 110 -16.44 -4.48 4.94
N ARG A 111 -17.50 -5.15 5.38
CA ARG A 111 -17.46 -6.07 6.50
C ARG A 111 -17.16 -7.46 5.97
N ARG A 112 -16.09 -8.08 6.47
CA ARG A 112 -15.71 -9.44 6.13
C ARG A 112 -16.71 -10.39 6.75
N ARG A 113 -17.39 -11.17 5.90
CA ARG A 113 -18.52 -12.02 6.33
C ARG A 113 -18.11 -13.14 7.29
N SER A 114 -16.89 -13.66 7.17
CA SER A 114 -16.43 -14.82 7.95
C SER A 114 -16.22 -14.52 9.43
N ASP A 115 -15.81 -13.31 9.78
CA ASP A 115 -15.43 -12.94 11.15
C ASP A 115 -15.90 -11.54 11.56
N SER A 116 -16.85 -10.98 10.82
CA SER A 116 -17.45 -9.68 11.12
C SER A 116 -16.48 -8.49 11.14
N ARG A 117 -15.22 -8.63 10.70
CA ARG A 117 -14.23 -7.56 10.76
C ARG A 117 -14.45 -6.50 9.70
N TRP A 118 -14.10 -5.26 10.03
CA TRP A 118 -14.05 -4.17 9.07
C TRP A 118 -12.74 -4.21 8.29
N VAL A 119 -12.86 -4.04 6.97
CA VAL A 119 -11.72 -4.01 6.06
C VAL A 119 -11.88 -2.82 5.12
N ALA A 120 -10.87 -1.95 5.11
CA ALA A 120 -10.74 -0.88 4.14
C ALA A 120 -9.79 -1.32 3.04
N ARG A 121 -10.18 -1.12 1.78
CA ARG A 121 -9.34 -1.37 0.61
C ARG A 121 -9.11 -0.07 -0.13
N VAL A 122 -7.86 0.25 -0.38
CA VAL A 122 -7.44 1.38 -1.21
C VAL A 122 -6.79 0.82 -2.46
N THR A 123 -7.05 1.44 -3.61
CA THR A 123 -6.28 1.20 -4.84
C THR A 123 -5.54 2.48 -5.21
N THR A 124 -4.21 2.39 -5.30
CA THR A 124 -3.31 3.47 -5.71
C THR A 124 -2.60 3.08 -7.00
N SER A 125 -2.39 4.03 -7.92
CA SER A 125 -1.62 3.81 -9.14
C SER A 125 -0.25 4.47 -9.02
N TRP A 126 0.79 3.75 -9.43
CA TRP A 126 2.18 4.16 -9.33
C TRP A 126 2.85 4.09 -10.70
N THR A 127 3.68 5.07 -11.03
CA THR A 127 4.58 5.02 -12.20
C THR A 127 6.03 4.91 -11.74
N TYR A 128 6.84 4.18 -12.52
CA TYR A 128 8.26 3.99 -12.24
C TYR A 128 9.08 3.75 -13.51
N PRO A 129 10.39 4.09 -13.50
CA PRO A 129 11.24 3.97 -14.67
C PRO A 129 11.35 2.53 -15.18
N GLN A 130 11.28 2.36 -16.48
CA GLN A 130 11.50 1.08 -17.13
C GLN A 130 13.00 0.76 -17.26
N ILE A 131 13.33 -0.54 -17.40
CA ILE A 131 14.65 -0.99 -17.81
C ILE A 131 14.75 -0.75 -19.32
N ARG A 132 15.69 0.11 -19.77
CA ARG A 132 15.93 0.32 -21.19
C ARG A 132 16.49 -0.96 -21.82
N GLN A 133 16.00 -1.31 -23.00
CA GLN A 133 16.54 -2.41 -23.78
C GLN A 133 17.98 -2.07 -24.19
N GLU A 134 18.92 -2.98 -23.95
CA GLU A 134 20.26 -2.89 -24.54
C GLU A 134 20.12 -3.09 -26.06
N ALA A 135 20.51 -2.08 -26.84
CA ALA A 135 20.54 -2.21 -28.28
C ALA A 135 21.59 -3.28 -28.63
N ALA A 136 21.17 -4.33 -29.34
CA ALA A 136 22.10 -5.29 -29.92
C ALA A 136 23.02 -4.52 -30.87
N ILE A 137 24.30 -4.40 -30.50
CA ILE A 137 25.34 -3.92 -31.39
C ILE A 137 25.37 -4.90 -32.56
N HIS A 138 24.88 -4.48 -33.73
CA HIS A 138 25.16 -5.17 -34.98
C HIS A 138 26.50 -4.66 -35.48
N GLU A 139 27.50 -5.55 -35.44
CA GLU A 139 28.76 -5.41 -36.20
C GLU A 139 28.54 -5.74 -37.68
#